data_AF-A0A832B774-F1
#
_entry.id   AF-A0A832B774-F1
#
_cell.length_a   1.000
_cell.length_b   1.000
_cell.length_c   1.000
_cell.angle_alpha   90.00
_cell.angle_beta   90.00
_cell.angle_gamma   90.00
#
_symmetry.space_group_name_H-M   'P 1'
#
loop_
_entity.id
_entity.type
_entity.pdbx_description
1 polymer ?
#
loop_
_entity_poly.entity_id
_entity_poly.type
_entity_poly.pdbx_seq_one_letter_code
_entity_poly.pdbx_strand_id
1 'polypeptide(L)'
;MHQAKRGNAVELDSLSRLLDWDAPLLFASGPASVRTHTAWIWRETQVLGLVAAGSLSNAGAALVSTGLDEAIAVVARSVPPAISTFVLQADLTAVTAGQLESPVRRELDLLADVES
;
A
#
# COMPACT_ATOMS: atom_id res chain seq x y z
N MET A 1 -9.29 -15.97 -18.56
CA MET A 1 -9.17 -14.53 -18.24
C MET A 1 -10.54 -13.99 -17.84
N HIS A 2 -10.92 -14.09 -16.57
CA HIS A 2 -12.14 -13.43 -16.07
C HIS A 2 -11.81 -11.95 -15.82
N GLN A 3 -12.33 -11.09 -16.68
CA GLN A 3 -12.32 -9.65 -16.49
C GLN A 3 -13.14 -9.37 -15.21
N ALA A 4 -12.47 -8.98 -14.12
CA ALA A 4 -13.15 -8.64 -12.88
C ALA A 4 -14.09 -7.45 -13.17
N LYS A 5 -15.42 -7.68 -13.08
CA LYS A 5 -16.42 -6.60 -13.14
C LYS A 5 -16.03 -5.54 -12.10
N ARG A 6 -16.03 -4.25 -12.49
CA ARG A 6 -15.83 -3.14 -11.54
C ARG A 6 -16.79 -3.32 -10.36
N GLY A 7 -16.23 -3.58 -9.17
CA GLY A 7 -16.99 -3.70 -7.94
C GLY A 7 -17.34 -2.32 -7.37
N ASN A 8 -18.44 -2.26 -6.62
CA ASN A 8 -18.80 -1.08 -5.84
C ASN A 8 -17.93 -1.00 -4.58
N ALA A 9 -17.81 0.20 -4.02
CA ALA A 9 -17.21 0.37 -2.71
C ALA A 9 -17.98 -0.43 -1.65
N VAL A 10 -17.25 -1.12 -0.78
CA VAL A 10 -17.78 -1.95 0.29
C VAL A 10 -17.48 -1.30 1.63
N GLU A 11 -18.49 -1.31 2.52
CA GLU A 11 -18.31 -0.92 3.91
C GLU A 11 -17.85 -2.10 4.77
N LEU A 12 -16.98 -1.80 5.74
CA LEU A 12 -16.37 -2.80 6.62
C LEU A 12 -17.39 -3.66 7.36
N ASP A 13 -18.48 -3.07 7.85
CA ASP A 13 -19.52 -3.79 8.58
C ASP A 13 -20.28 -4.76 7.66
N SER A 14 -20.54 -4.37 6.42
CA SER A 14 -21.17 -5.23 5.41
C SER A 14 -20.25 -6.40 5.02
N LEU A 15 -18.95 -6.14 4.86
CA LEU A 15 -17.95 -7.19 4.61
C LEU A 15 -17.86 -8.17 5.78
N SER A 16 -17.83 -7.66 7.01
CA SER A 16 -17.74 -8.50 8.22
C SER A 16 -18.94 -9.44 8.34
N ARG A 17 -20.17 -8.95 8.07
CA ARG A 17 -21.38 -9.80 8.07
C ARG A 17 -21.32 -10.87 6.98
N LEU A 18 -20.80 -10.52 5.80
CA LEU A 18 -20.66 -11.49 4.71
C LEU A 18 -19.66 -12.59 5.07
N LEU A 19 -18.52 -12.24 5.65
CA LEU A 19 -17.50 -13.21 6.08
C LEU A 19 -17.96 -14.10 7.22
N ASP A 20 -18.76 -13.56 8.14
CA ASP A 20 -19.37 -14.34 9.23
C ASP A 20 -20.35 -15.39 8.71
N TRP A 21 -21.00 -15.13 7.57
CA TRP A 21 -21.91 -16.08 6.92
C TRP A 21 -21.19 -17.08 6.01
N ASP A 22 -20.34 -16.59 5.09
CA ASP A 22 -19.78 -17.39 4.01
C ASP A 22 -18.54 -18.18 4.43
N ALA A 23 -17.78 -17.65 5.39
CA ALA A 23 -16.52 -18.23 5.83
C ALA A 23 -16.28 -18.13 7.36
N PRO A 24 -17.26 -18.49 8.23
CA PRO A 24 -17.12 -18.37 9.69
C PRO A 24 -15.92 -19.13 10.25
N LEU A 25 -15.57 -20.27 9.63
CA LEU A 25 -14.49 -21.13 10.10
C LEU A 25 -13.09 -20.51 9.93
N LEU A 26 -12.91 -19.54 9.02
CA LEU A 26 -11.61 -18.87 8.83
C LEU A 26 -11.14 -18.10 10.07
N PHE A 27 -12.09 -17.68 10.91
CA PHE A 27 -11.84 -16.84 12.08
C PHE A 27 -12.26 -17.52 13.39
N ALA A 28 -12.67 -18.80 13.33
CA ALA A 28 -13.15 -19.53 14.49
C ALA A 28 -12.04 -19.88 15.50
N SER A 29 -10.79 -19.93 15.03
CA SER A 29 -9.62 -20.31 15.82
C SER A 29 -8.85 -19.06 16.24
N GLY A 30 -9.37 -18.30 17.20
CA GLY A 30 -8.68 -17.12 17.73
C GLY A 30 -9.48 -16.41 18.81
N PRO A 31 -8.84 -15.53 19.59
CA PRO A 31 -9.50 -14.81 20.69
C PRO A 31 -10.40 -13.66 20.21
N ALA A 32 -10.41 -13.36 18.91
CA ALA A 32 -11.04 -12.17 18.35
C ALA A 32 -12.21 -12.54 17.42
N SER A 33 -13.23 -11.67 17.38
CA SER A 33 -14.41 -11.86 16.51
C SER A 33 -14.05 -11.77 15.02
N VAL A 34 -14.92 -12.28 14.14
CA VAL A 34 -14.82 -12.10 12.67
C VAL A 34 -14.67 -10.61 12.33
N ARG A 35 -15.49 -9.74 12.95
CA ARG A 35 -15.43 -8.29 12.74
C ARG A 35 -14.07 -7.69 13.12
N THR A 36 -13.49 -8.12 14.23
CA THR A 36 -12.18 -7.64 14.69
C THR A 36 -11.07 -8.03 13.70
N HIS A 37 -11.02 -9.30 13.28
CA HIS A 37 -10.07 -9.76 12.27
C HIS A 37 -10.24 -9.02 10.94
N THR A 38 -11.50 -8.88 10.50
CA THR A 38 -11.83 -8.18 9.26
C THR A 38 -11.37 -6.73 9.32
N ALA A 39 -11.56 -6.04 10.45
CA ALA A 39 -11.09 -4.67 10.64
C ALA A 39 -9.56 -4.53 10.58
N TRP A 40 -8.82 -5.47 11.16
CA TRP A 40 -7.35 -5.47 11.11
C TRP A 40 -6.83 -5.70 9.70
N ILE A 41 -7.32 -6.76 9.03
CA ILE A 41 -6.92 -7.07 7.65
C ILE A 41 -7.30 -5.89 6.73
N TRP A 42 -8.50 -5.34 6.88
CA TRP A 42 -8.93 -4.18 6.11
C TRP A 42 -7.99 -2.99 6.30
N ARG A 43 -7.62 -2.67 7.55
CA ARG A 43 -6.66 -1.60 7.86
C ARG A 43 -5.30 -1.86 7.21
N GLU A 44 -4.79 -3.08 7.28
CA GLU A 44 -3.52 -3.46 6.62
C GLU A 44 -3.58 -3.28 5.11
N THR A 45 -4.69 -3.70 4.47
CA THR A 45 -4.86 -3.51 3.03
C THR A 45 -4.91 -2.04 2.64
N GLN A 46 -5.44 -1.16 3.50
CA GLN A 46 -5.42 0.28 3.28
C GLN A 46 -4.01 0.86 3.44
N VAL A 47 -3.27 0.44 4.47
CA VAL A 47 -1.88 0.88 4.69
C VAL A 47 -0.98 0.47 3.53
N LEU A 48 -1.18 -0.73 2.99
CA LEU A 48 -0.46 -1.23 1.82
C LEU A 48 -0.96 -0.62 0.49
N GLY A 49 -2.00 0.22 0.52
CA GLY A 49 -2.58 0.83 -0.68
C GLY A 49 -3.30 -0.16 -1.62
N LEU A 50 -3.66 -1.34 -1.14
CA LEU A 50 -4.41 -2.36 -1.88
C LEU A 50 -5.92 -2.04 -1.93
N VAL A 51 -6.44 -1.38 -0.90
CA VAL A 51 -7.82 -0.91 -0.81
C VAL A 51 -7.84 0.59 -0.53
N ALA A 52 -8.65 1.33 -1.29
CA ALA A 52 -8.88 2.76 -1.10
C ALA A 52 -10.39 3.06 -1.22
N ALA A 53 -10.91 3.85 -0.28
CA ALA A 53 -12.32 4.27 -0.25
C ALA A 53 -13.35 3.12 -0.43
N GLY A 54 -13.09 1.95 0.16
CA GLY A 54 -14.00 0.80 0.06
C GLY A 54 -13.81 -0.07 -1.19
N SER A 55 -12.89 0.29 -2.07
CA SER A 55 -12.66 -0.38 -3.36
C SER A 55 -11.21 -0.84 -3.52
N LEU A 56 -10.98 -1.89 -4.32
CA LEU A 56 -9.63 -2.31 -4.68
C LEU A 56 -8.94 -1.21 -5.49
N SER A 57 -7.68 -0.93 -5.15
CA SER A 57 -6.80 -0.14 -6.01
C SER A 57 -6.39 -0.96 -7.24
N ASN A 58 -5.70 -0.33 -8.20
CA ASN A 58 -5.14 -1.07 -9.34
C ASN A 58 -4.19 -2.19 -8.89
N ALA A 59 -3.39 -1.94 -7.85
CA ALA A 59 -2.48 -2.93 -7.28
C ALA A 59 -3.25 -4.04 -6.54
N GLY A 60 -4.29 -3.70 -5.77
CA GLY A 60 -5.16 -4.68 -5.11
C GLY A 60 -5.91 -5.56 -6.11
N ALA A 61 -6.42 -4.97 -7.19
CA ALA A 61 -7.07 -5.72 -8.27
C ALA A 61 -6.11 -6.69 -8.96
N ALA A 62 -4.89 -6.24 -9.28
CA ALA A 62 -3.84 -7.08 -9.85
C ALA A 62 -3.44 -8.21 -8.89
N LEU A 63 -3.32 -7.93 -7.59
CA LEU A 63 -2.98 -8.94 -6.60
C LEU A 63 -4.01 -10.08 -6.59
N VAL A 64 -5.29 -9.75 -6.64
CA VAL A 64 -6.38 -10.75 -6.64
C VAL A 64 -6.49 -11.49 -7.98
N SER A 65 -6.30 -10.80 -9.11
CA SER A 65 -6.53 -11.41 -10.44
C SER A 65 -5.35 -12.17 -11.01
N THR A 66 -4.13 -11.69 -10.75
CA THR A 66 -2.89 -12.13 -11.43
C THR A 66 -1.78 -12.51 -10.45
N GLY A 67 -1.88 -12.10 -9.18
CA GLY A 67 -0.91 -12.41 -8.14
C GLY A 67 0.07 -11.28 -7.86
N LEU A 68 1.04 -11.58 -6.98
CA LEU A 68 1.93 -10.60 -6.36
C LEU A 68 2.85 -9.89 -7.36
N ASP A 69 3.42 -10.62 -8.31
CA ASP A 69 4.41 -10.05 -9.25
C ASP A 69 3.80 -8.94 -10.11
N GLU A 70 2.57 -9.13 -10.60
CA GLU A 70 1.88 -8.10 -11.38
C GLU A 70 1.45 -6.92 -10.49
N ALA A 71 1.05 -7.17 -9.24
CA ALA A 71 0.75 -6.09 -8.31
C ALA A 71 1.98 -5.21 -8.05
N ILE A 72 3.16 -5.83 -7.87
CA ILE A 72 4.45 -5.12 -7.76
C ILE A 72 4.71 -4.31 -9.03
N ALA A 73 4.51 -4.88 -10.21
CA ALA A 73 4.72 -4.18 -11.47
C ALA A 73 3.77 -2.98 -11.64
N VAL A 74 2.50 -3.11 -11.24
CA VAL A 74 1.52 -1.99 -11.22
C VAL A 74 1.99 -0.86 -10.31
N VAL A 75 2.45 -1.18 -9.10
CA VAL A 75 2.99 -0.19 -8.17
C VAL A 75 4.23 0.47 -8.75
N ALA A 76 5.19 -0.31 -9.25
CA ALA A 76 6.44 0.20 -9.81
C ALA A 76 6.22 1.17 -10.98
N ARG A 77 5.22 0.92 -11.84
CA ARG A 77 4.85 1.83 -12.95
C ARG A 77 4.25 3.16 -12.48
N SER A 78 3.75 3.23 -11.25
CA SER A 78 3.08 4.41 -10.69
C SER A 78 4.01 5.28 -9.85
N VAL A 79 5.21 4.79 -9.53
CA VAL A 79 6.20 5.49 -8.71
C VAL A 79 7.29 6.07 -9.61
N PRO A 80 7.60 7.39 -9.51
CA PRO A 80 8.73 7.97 -10.23
C PRO A 80 10.05 7.27 -9.88
N PRO A 81 11.00 7.16 -10.82
CA PRO A 81 12.30 6.58 -10.51
C PRO A 81 13.00 7.40 -9.42
N ALA A 82 13.72 6.71 -8.53
CA ALA A 82 14.62 7.38 -7.60
C ALA A 82 15.77 8.06 -8.36
N ILE A 83 16.28 9.16 -7.82
CA ILE A 83 17.38 9.93 -8.40
C ILE A 83 18.59 9.94 -7.47
N SER A 84 19.78 10.02 -8.04
CA SER A 84 21.04 10.02 -7.30
C SER A 84 21.72 11.39 -7.25
N THR A 85 21.10 12.41 -7.84
CA THR A 85 21.64 13.78 -7.93
C THR A 85 20.79 14.74 -7.13
N PHE A 86 21.47 15.65 -6.43
CA PHE A 86 20.89 16.78 -5.72
C PHE A 86 21.74 18.03 -6.03
N VAL A 87 21.19 19.21 -5.75
CA VAL A 87 21.90 20.48 -5.87
C VAL A 87 22.34 20.92 -4.47
N LEU A 88 23.62 21.24 -4.31
CA LEU A 88 24.13 21.89 -3.10
C LEU A 88 24.17 23.40 -3.32
N GLN A 89 23.43 24.15 -2.50
CA GLN A 89 23.35 25.60 -2.55
C GLN A 89 24.52 26.27 -1.81
N ALA A 90 24.65 27.60 -1.92
CA ALA A 90 25.77 28.35 -1.35
C ALA A 90 25.76 28.40 0.19
N ASP A 91 24.61 28.14 0.81
CA ASP A 91 24.38 28.01 2.25
C ASP A 91 24.49 26.56 2.75
N LEU A 92 25.00 25.65 1.91
CA LEU A 92 25.16 24.21 2.19
C LEU A 92 23.83 23.44 2.30
N THR A 93 22.73 24.01 1.83
CA THR A 93 21.46 23.29 1.73
C THR A 93 21.46 22.36 0.51
N ALA A 94 21.11 21.10 0.72
CA ALA A 94 20.94 20.10 -0.35
C ALA A 94 19.47 20.01 -0.77
N VAL A 95 19.17 20.26 -2.05
CA VAL A 95 17.81 20.22 -2.61
C VAL A 95 17.69 19.17 -3.71
N THR A 96 16.60 18.41 -3.69
CA THR A 96 16.29 17.35 -4.65
C THR A 96 14.91 17.56 -5.29
N ALA A 97 14.77 17.24 -6.58
CA ALA A 97 13.49 17.30 -7.29
C ALA A 97 12.66 16.02 -7.16
N GLY A 98 13.20 14.98 -6.52
CA GLY A 98 12.57 13.68 -6.40
C GLY A 98 13.12 12.86 -5.23
N GLN A 99 12.63 11.63 -5.11
CA GLN A 99 13.08 10.71 -4.08
C GLN A 99 14.54 10.31 -4.35
N LEU A 100 15.41 10.53 -3.37
CA LEU A 100 16.80 10.10 -3.46
C LEU A 100 16.91 8.57 -3.37
N GLU A 101 17.85 8.01 -4.13
CA GLU A 101 18.23 6.61 -3.95
C GLU A 101 18.73 6.37 -2.52
N SER A 102 18.44 5.18 -1.98
CA SER A 102 18.76 4.81 -0.59
C SER A 102 20.22 5.05 -0.19
N PRO A 103 21.24 4.74 -1.03
CA PRO A 103 22.63 5.01 -0.65
C PRO A 103 22.91 6.51 -0.45
N VAL A 104 22.47 7.35 -1.38
CA VAL A 104 22.67 8.81 -1.34
C VAL A 104 21.92 9.42 -0.16
N ARG A 105 20.66 9.00 0.05
CA ARG A 105 19.87 9.46 1.20
C ARG A 105 20.56 9.13 2.53
N ARG A 106 21.00 7.89 2.71
CA ARG A 106 21.67 7.47 3.96
C ARG A 106 22.93 8.26 4.25
N GLU A 107 23.69 8.63 3.23
CA GLU A 107 24.89 9.45 3.41
C GLU A 107 24.52 10.89 3.83
N LEU A 108 23.51 11.49 3.19
CA LEU A 108 23.01 12.81 3.57
C LEU A 108 22.41 12.82 4.98
N ASP A 109 21.68 11.76 5.38
CA ASP A 109 21.11 11.62 6.72
C ASP A 109 22.19 11.59 7.83
N LEU A 110 23.44 11.25 7.49
CA LEU A 110 24.58 11.28 8.42
C LEU A 110 25.28 12.64 8.49
N LEU A 111 25.14 13.46 7.43
CA LEU A 111 25.90 14.69 7.23
C LEU A 111 25.07 15.95 7.42
N ALA A 112 23.74 15.84 7.30
CA ALA A 112 22.82 16.96 7.28
C ALA A 112 21.52 16.62 8.01
N ASP A 113 20.86 17.67 8.50
CA ASP A 113 19.52 17.59 9.05
C ASP A 113 18.48 17.78 7.95
N VAL A 114 17.41 16.97 7.97
CA VAL A 114 16.29 17.10 7.03
C VAL A 114 15.35 18.20 7.51
N GLU A 115 15.18 19.25 6.72
CA GLU A 115 14.12 20.24 6.93
C GLU A 115 12.82 19.80 6.24
N SER A 116 11.69 20.03 6.92
CA SER A 116 10.33 19.64 6.48
C SER A 116 9.40 20.81 6.28
#